data_AF-A0A938PCX4-F1
#
_entry.id   AF-A0A938PCX4-F1
#
_cell.length_a   1.000
_cell.length_b   1.000
_cell.length_c   1.000
_cell.angle_alpha   90.00
_cell.angle_beta   90.00
_cell.angle_gamma   90.00
#
_symmetry.space_group_name_H-M   'P 1'
#
loop_
_entity.id
_entity.type
_entity.pdbx_description
1 polymer ?
#
loop_
_entity_poly.entity_id
_entity_poly.type
_entity_poly.pdbx_seq_one_letter_code
_entity_poly.pdbx_strand_id
1 'polypeptide(L)'
;MDYEQNNSAIKNIEERLQKIEQRILSLEKKFSADFEESNVEQEESTTDTYETIEEREERYESIVGQSWMALIGTIVIVTGLCFFLSLSYESLPPIAPALIGFFLSGVIFGFSVMIRKSYSIISQYMLGGVIFLLYFSTVRLHFFGEAAISSLEVEIILLTVVVIINLLLSLRKKSIYLVSISLILGLITSLLSHNVFFLYVLLTAISVLSNYLKQNYNWNNIIYFFMPLTFITHLVWFILYASGPDFENTMPSVFINSFFVLIYSAIYFAGNIKRKEPFPETLSIGAYSFFNASFVILIIVVIVSITKIENSSPNYFLTALFFMVFATINWEKEKSKYSTFIYAMSSYFALSFAIISLNIPNYLVWLCWQSLLVLATAVWFKSKFIVVANFFIYAAVLAGYYITSASIDFFALSFGLVALLSARILNWNKNRLELTTEQMRNVYLISAFIAIPYTLYFTMPENFVSISWIVVAVVYYSLSLVLNNKKYRWMSIYTFLLTLFYVAILGFTSTDTTYKIISFLALGLVLITISIVYTKRKVINR
;
A
#
# COMPACT_ATOMS: atom_id res chain seq x y z
N MET A 1 -11.51 50.16 62.66
CA MET A 1 -11.71 50.18 61.20
C MET A 1 -11.65 48.79 60.56
N ASP A 2 -10.92 47.81 61.09
CA ASP A 2 -10.86 46.45 60.50
C ASP A 2 -12.07 45.53 60.75
N TYR A 3 -12.90 45.76 61.78
CA TYR A 3 -14.03 44.88 62.10
C TYR A 3 -15.26 45.06 61.18
N GLU A 4 -15.53 46.29 60.73
CA GLU A 4 -16.64 46.56 59.80
C GLU A 4 -16.34 46.08 58.37
N GLN A 5 -15.07 46.16 57.96
CA GLN A 5 -14.66 45.74 56.63
C GLN A 5 -14.76 44.21 56.47
N ASN A 6 -14.43 43.44 57.51
CA ASN A 6 -14.55 41.98 57.50
C ASN A 6 -16.01 41.49 57.48
N ASN A 7 -16.91 42.19 58.19
CA ASN A 7 -18.34 41.86 58.16
C ASN A 7 -18.98 42.16 56.80
N SER A 8 -18.53 43.21 56.11
CA SER A 8 -18.97 43.51 54.74
C SER A 8 -18.50 42.46 53.73
N ALA A 9 -17.29 41.91 53.91
CA ALA A 9 -16.74 40.85 53.06
C ALA A 9 -17.49 39.52 53.25
N ILE A 10 -17.79 39.15 54.50
CA ILE A 10 -18.57 37.93 54.81
C ILE A 10 -19.98 38.05 54.23
N LYS A 11 -20.64 39.21 54.40
CA LYS A 11 -21.98 39.44 53.85
C LYS A 11 -22.01 39.39 52.31
N ASN A 12 -20.97 39.89 51.66
CA ASN A 12 -20.83 39.81 50.20
C ASN A 12 -20.58 38.38 49.70
N ILE A 13 -19.84 37.57 50.48
CA ILE A 13 -19.66 36.14 50.19
C ILE A 13 -20.98 35.38 50.35
N GLU A 14 -21.76 35.69 51.39
CA GLU A 14 -23.07 35.07 51.64
C GLU A 14 -24.08 35.43 50.52
N GLU A 15 -24.12 36.69 50.09
CA GLU A 15 -24.95 37.12 48.94
C GLU A 15 -24.50 36.47 47.63
N ARG A 16 -23.20 36.26 47.42
CA ARG A 16 -22.67 35.54 46.25
C ARG A 16 -23.03 34.06 46.28
N LEU A 17 -22.95 33.42 47.45
CA LEU A 17 -23.35 32.02 47.63
C LEU A 17 -24.84 31.84 47.35
N GLN A 18 -25.70 32.71 47.89
CA GLN A 18 -27.14 32.68 47.60
C GLN A 18 -27.44 32.89 46.12
N LYS A 19 -26.72 33.78 45.43
CA LYS A 19 -26.85 33.96 43.97
C LYS A 19 -26.39 32.73 43.20
N ILE A 20 -25.34 32.05 43.63
CA ILE A 20 -24.85 30.82 43.01
C ILE A 20 -25.86 29.70 43.22
N GLU A 21 -26.39 29.56 44.43
CA GLU A 21 -27.39 28.55 44.78
C GLU A 21 -28.71 28.76 44.01
N GLN A 22 -29.19 30.00 43.90
CA GLN A 22 -30.34 30.33 43.05
C GLN A 22 -30.06 30.03 41.57
N ARG A 23 -28.83 30.27 41.11
CA ARG A 23 -28.45 30.00 39.73
C ARG A 23 -28.32 28.50 39.47
N ILE A 24 -27.81 27.73 40.41
CA ILE A 24 -27.78 26.27 40.38
C ILE A 24 -29.21 25.74 40.38
N LEU A 25 -30.09 26.21 41.27
CA LEU A 25 -31.50 25.82 41.28
C LEU A 25 -32.22 26.19 39.97
N SER A 26 -31.91 27.35 39.38
CA SER A 26 -32.48 27.73 38.08
C SER A 26 -31.93 26.86 36.94
N LEU A 27 -30.66 26.44 37.03
CA LEU A 27 -30.03 25.57 36.07
C LEU A 27 -30.52 24.14 36.24
N GLU A 28 -30.68 23.62 37.45
CA GLU A 28 -31.30 22.33 37.74
C GLU A 28 -32.74 22.32 37.28
N LYS A 29 -33.52 23.36 37.56
CA LYS A 29 -34.91 23.44 37.08
C LYS A 29 -34.98 23.54 35.56
N LYS A 30 -34.03 24.24 34.93
CA LYS A 30 -33.92 24.30 33.47
C LYS A 30 -33.37 23.01 32.88
N PHE A 31 -32.48 22.29 33.56
CA PHE A 31 -31.95 21.02 33.12
C PHE A 31 -33.00 19.93 33.27
N SER A 32 -33.78 19.93 34.37
CA SER A 32 -34.94 19.05 34.56
C SER A 32 -36.06 19.39 33.60
N ALA A 33 -36.31 20.67 33.30
CA ALA A 33 -37.26 21.07 32.27
C ALA A 33 -36.75 20.77 30.85
N ASP A 34 -35.45 20.90 30.56
CA ASP A 34 -34.84 20.46 29.28
C ASP A 34 -34.82 18.93 29.22
N PHE A 35 -34.70 18.20 30.35
CA PHE A 35 -34.81 16.73 30.41
C PHE A 35 -36.25 16.27 30.26
N GLU A 36 -37.22 17.01 30.81
CA GLU A 36 -38.65 16.76 30.64
C GLU A 36 -39.13 17.20 29.25
N GLU A 37 -38.68 18.32 28.67
CA GLU A 37 -39.01 18.73 27.29
C GLU A 37 -38.27 17.89 26.26
N SER A 38 -37.01 17.47 26.50
CA SER A 38 -36.35 16.49 25.62
C SER A 38 -36.95 15.09 25.75
N ASN A 39 -37.44 14.69 26.93
CA ASN A 39 -38.23 13.47 27.07
C ASN A 39 -39.63 13.62 26.48
N VAL A 40 -40.31 14.76 26.56
CA VAL A 40 -41.68 14.94 26.04
C VAL A 40 -41.68 15.12 24.51
N GLU A 41 -40.71 15.81 23.91
CA GLU A 41 -40.55 15.86 22.45
C GLU A 41 -39.93 14.58 21.85
N GLN A 42 -39.19 13.77 22.62
CA GLN A 42 -38.81 12.40 22.20
C GLN A 42 -39.92 11.36 22.48
N GLU A 43 -40.76 11.53 23.50
CA GLU A 43 -41.84 10.58 23.82
C GLU A 43 -43.04 10.68 22.86
N GLU A 44 -43.28 11.83 22.21
CA GLU A 44 -44.37 11.94 21.23
C GLU A 44 -43.99 11.52 19.79
N SER A 45 -42.71 11.25 19.48
CA SER A 45 -42.31 10.78 18.14
C SER A 45 -41.50 9.48 18.06
N THR A 46 -41.08 8.91 19.18
CA THR A 46 -40.55 7.54 19.23
C THR A 46 -41.22 6.75 20.32
N THR A 47 -42.23 5.96 19.92
CA THR A 47 -42.68 4.80 20.68
C THR A 47 -41.59 3.71 20.64
N ASP A 48 -40.39 4.03 21.14
CA ASP A 48 -39.35 3.04 21.39
C ASP A 48 -39.63 2.45 22.78
N THR A 49 -40.42 1.38 22.77
CA THR A 49 -40.57 0.48 23.92
C THR A 49 -39.17 0.08 24.40
N TYR A 50 -38.80 0.48 25.63
CA TYR A 50 -37.57 0.01 26.27
C TYR A 50 -37.65 -1.51 26.42
N GLU A 51 -36.96 -2.20 25.52
CA GLU A 51 -36.95 -3.65 25.44
C GLU A 51 -36.37 -4.26 26.73
N THR A 52 -37.10 -5.13 27.39
CA THR A 52 -36.63 -5.80 28.60
C THR A 52 -35.47 -6.75 28.28
N ILE A 53 -34.64 -7.10 29.27
CA ILE A 53 -33.52 -8.03 29.08
C ILE A 53 -34.03 -9.39 28.55
N GLU A 54 -35.20 -9.82 29.02
CA GLU A 54 -35.87 -11.06 28.60
C GLU A 54 -36.35 -10.98 27.16
N GLU A 55 -37.01 -9.89 26.75
CA GLU A 55 -37.39 -9.64 25.34
C GLU A 55 -36.17 -9.58 24.41
N ARG A 56 -35.05 -9.03 24.89
CA ARG A 56 -33.79 -8.96 24.14
C ARG A 56 -33.17 -10.34 23.99
N GLU A 57 -33.18 -11.17 25.03
CA GLU A 57 -32.74 -12.57 24.99
C GLU A 57 -33.63 -13.41 24.06
N GLU A 58 -34.95 -13.26 24.14
CA GLU A 58 -35.90 -13.90 23.22
C GLU A 58 -35.70 -13.45 21.77
N ARG A 59 -35.41 -12.17 21.53
CA ARG A 59 -35.07 -11.65 20.20
C ARG A 59 -33.77 -12.24 19.69
N TYR A 60 -32.74 -12.35 20.53
CA TYR A 60 -31.48 -12.99 20.16
C TYR A 60 -31.68 -14.49 19.88
N GLU A 61 -32.45 -15.20 20.70
CA GLU A 61 -32.81 -16.60 20.46
C GLU A 61 -33.58 -16.76 19.15
N SER A 62 -34.52 -15.86 18.86
CA SER A 62 -35.28 -15.84 17.61
C SER A 62 -34.39 -15.55 16.39
N ILE A 63 -33.45 -14.60 16.47
CA ILE A 63 -32.49 -14.30 15.38
C ILE A 63 -31.55 -15.48 15.17
N VAL A 64 -31.04 -16.09 16.25
CA VAL A 64 -30.16 -17.26 16.17
C VAL A 64 -30.93 -18.45 15.58
N GLY A 65 -32.10 -18.76 16.13
CA GLY A 65 -32.97 -19.85 15.70
C GLY A 65 -33.40 -19.71 14.24
N GLN A 66 -33.89 -18.54 13.81
CA GLN A 66 -34.38 -18.38 12.44
C GLN A 66 -33.27 -18.20 11.41
N SER A 67 -32.16 -17.54 11.75
CA SER A 67 -31.13 -17.17 10.78
C SER A 67 -30.00 -18.20 10.70
N TRP A 68 -29.47 -18.66 11.85
CA TRP A 68 -28.37 -19.62 11.86
C TRP A 68 -28.84 -21.03 11.50
N MET A 69 -29.98 -21.49 12.02
CA MET A 69 -30.48 -22.82 11.67
C MET A 69 -30.86 -22.91 10.20
N ALA A 70 -31.45 -21.85 9.64
CA ALA A 70 -31.78 -21.81 8.21
C ALA A 70 -30.51 -21.81 7.33
N LEU A 71 -29.48 -21.06 7.71
CA LEU A 71 -28.19 -21.06 7.01
C LEU A 71 -27.53 -22.44 7.07
N ILE A 72 -27.36 -23.00 8.27
CA ILE A 72 -26.71 -24.30 8.49
C ILE A 72 -27.51 -25.41 7.79
N GLY A 73 -28.83 -25.43 7.97
CA GLY A 73 -29.71 -26.40 7.31
C GLY A 73 -29.59 -26.33 5.78
N THR A 74 -29.55 -25.12 5.21
CA THR A 74 -29.32 -24.95 3.77
C THR A 74 -27.94 -25.49 3.37
N ILE A 75 -26.88 -25.16 4.10
CA ILE A 75 -25.51 -25.65 3.81
C ILE A 75 -25.47 -27.17 3.86
N VAL A 76 -26.06 -27.80 4.88
CA VAL A 76 -26.09 -29.26 5.05
C VAL A 76 -26.83 -29.93 3.89
N ILE A 77 -28.03 -29.43 3.53
CA ILE A 77 -28.82 -29.96 2.41
C ILE A 77 -28.03 -29.82 1.10
N VAL A 78 -27.52 -28.63 0.80
CA VAL A 78 -26.75 -28.36 -0.42
C VAL A 78 -25.51 -29.24 -0.50
N THR A 79 -24.79 -29.39 0.60
CA THR A 79 -23.59 -30.24 0.68
C THR A 79 -23.94 -31.71 0.45
N GLY A 80 -24.99 -32.21 1.11
CA GLY A 80 -25.48 -33.58 0.90
C GLY A 80 -25.88 -33.84 -0.56
N LEU A 81 -26.54 -32.88 -1.19
CA LEU A 81 -26.88 -32.94 -2.61
C LEU A 81 -25.63 -32.89 -3.50
N CYS A 82 -24.62 -32.08 -3.18
CA CYS A 82 -23.37 -32.07 -3.94
C CYS A 82 -22.62 -33.41 -3.84
N PHE A 83 -22.60 -34.03 -2.65
CA PHE A 83 -22.04 -35.37 -2.50
C PHE A 83 -22.80 -36.40 -3.34
N PHE A 84 -24.14 -36.41 -3.25
CA PHE A 84 -24.98 -37.27 -4.09
C PHE A 84 -24.68 -37.09 -5.58
N LEU A 85 -24.55 -35.84 -6.04
CA LEU A 85 -24.24 -35.53 -7.43
C LEU A 85 -22.81 -35.93 -7.84
N SER A 86 -21.85 -35.91 -6.92
CA SER A 86 -20.44 -36.25 -7.21
C SER A 86 -20.19 -37.75 -7.42
N LEU A 87 -21.09 -38.61 -6.95
CA LEU A 87 -20.94 -40.07 -7.04
C LEU A 87 -21.09 -40.57 -8.49
N SER A 88 -20.42 -41.69 -8.75
CA SER A 88 -20.56 -42.44 -10.01
C SER A 88 -21.58 -43.55 -9.82
N TYR A 89 -22.57 -43.60 -10.72
CA TYR A 89 -23.64 -44.60 -10.69
C TYR A 89 -23.57 -45.44 -11.95
N GLU A 90 -23.11 -46.69 -11.84
CA GLU A 90 -22.91 -47.60 -12.98
C GLU A 90 -24.20 -47.89 -13.76
N SER A 91 -25.37 -47.78 -13.11
CA SER A 91 -26.68 -48.08 -13.71
C SER A 91 -27.37 -46.88 -14.37
N LEU A 92 -26.84 -45.67 -14.21
CA LEU A 92 -27.47 -44.45 -14.72
C LEU A 92 -26.69 -43.84 -15.88
N PRO A 93 -27.37 -43.22 -16.87
CA PRO A 93 -26.68 -42.46 -17.91
C PRO A 93 -25.79 -41.34 -17.30
N PRO A 94 -24.64 -41.01 -17.89
CA PRO A 94 -23.70 -40.00 -17.36
C PRO A 94 -24.33 -38.63 -17.06
N ILE A 95 -25.35 -38.24 -17.83
CA ILE A 95 -26.05 -36.96 -17.69
C ILE A 95 -27.13 -36.96 -16.60
N ALA A 96 -27.58 -38.13 -16.15
CA ALA A 96 -28.73 -38.25 -15.25
C ALA A 96 -28.52 -37.56 -13.89
N PRO A 97 -27.36 -37.68 -13.21
CA PRO A 97 -27.11 -36.94 -11.96
C PRO A 97 -27.23 -35.42 -12.15
N ALA A 98 -26.66 -34.86 -13.21
CA ALA A 98 -26.74 -33.43 -13.50
C ALA A 98 -28.21 -32.98 -13.71
N LEU A 99 -29.02 -33.74 -14.45
CA LEU A 99 -30.44 -33.45 -14.64
C LEU A 99 -31.24 -33.48 -13.33
N ILE A 100 -30.95 -34.45 -12.45
CA ILE A 100 -31.56 -34.52 -11.11
C ILE A 100 -31.15 -33.27 -10.30
N GLY A 101 -29.89 -32.85 -10.37
CA GLY A 101 -29.40 -31.64 -9.73
C GLY A 101 -30.11 -30.36 -10.20
N PHE A 102 -30.31 -30.21 -11.52
CA PHE A 102 -31.09 -29.10 -12.07
C PHE A 102 -32.55 -29.14 -11.64
N PHE A 103 -33.17 -30.32 -11.63
CA PHE A 103 -34.55 -30.51 -11.17
C PHE A 103 -34.71 -30.13 -9.69
N LEU A 104 -33.83 -30.65 -8.81
CA LEU A 104 -33.83 -30.33 -7.38
C LEU A 104 -33.60 -28.84 -7.13
N SER A 105 -32.71 -28.21 -7.89
CA SER A 105 -32.51 -26.76 -7.84
C SER A 105 -33.79 -26.00 -8.17
N GLY A 106 -34.54 -26.45 -9.18
CA GLY A 106 -35.85 -25.89 -9.55
C GLY A 106 -36.90 -26.07 -8.44
N VAL A 107 -36.95 -27.23 -7.80
CA VAL A 107 -37.85 -27.50 -6.66
C VAL A 107 -37.53 -26.59 -5.47
N ILE A 108 -36.27 -26.49 -5.08
CA ILE A 108 -35.82 -25.62 -3.98
C ILE A 108 -36.09 -24.14 -4.30
N PHE A 109 -35.89 -23.73 -5.56
CA PHE A 109 -36.22 -22.38 -6.02
C PHE A 109 -37.71 -22.09 -5.92
N GLY A 110 -38.57 -22.99 -6.41
CA GLY A 110 -40.02 -22.85 -6.34
C GLY A 110 -40.50 -22.75 -4.89
N PHE A 111 -39.98 -23.61 -4.02
CA PHE A 111 -40.28 -23.59 -2.60
C PHE A 111 -39.83 -22.28 -1.94
N SER A 112 -38.60 -21.83 -2.23
CA SER A 112 -38.06 -20.55 -1.74
C SER A 112 -38.93 -19.35 -2.14
N VAL A 113 -39.48 -19.35 -3.36
CA VAL A 113 -40.40 -18.29 -3.82
C VAL A 113 -41.73 -18.34 -3.09
N MET A 114 -42.28 -19.54 -2.85
CA MET A 114 -43.56 -19.75 -2.16
C MET A 114 -43.51 -19.24 -0.72
N ILE A 115 -42.44 -19.58 0.02
CA ILE A 115 -42.31 -19.21 1.44
C ILE A 115 -41.81 -17.77 1.65
N ARG A 116 -41.46 -17.04 0.57
CA ARG A 116 -40.82 -15.73 0.65
C ARG A 116 -41.58 -14.71 1.49
N LYS A 117 -42.92 -14.72 1.44
CA LYS A 117 -43.77 -13.77 2.19
C LYS A 117 -43.76 -14.06 3.69
N SER A 118 -43.74 -15.34 4.07
CA SER A 118 -43.81 -15.77 5.47
C SER A 118 -42.43 -15.90 6.13
N TYR A 119 -41.41 -16.29 5.36
CA TYR A 119 -40.05 -16.58 5.85
C TYR A 119 -38.99 -15.99 4.92
N SER A 120 -38.83 -14.67 4.98
CA SER A 120 -37.96 -13.93 4.05
C SER A 120 -36.47 -14.29 4.19
N ILE A 121 -35.99 -14.54 5.41
CA ILE A 121 -34.60 -14.92 5.71
C ILE A 121 -34.31 -16.33 5.18
N ILE A 122 -35.17 -17.30 5.49
CA ILE A 122 -35.04 -18.70 5.02
C ILE A 122 -35.04 -18.74 3.49
N SER A 123 -35.96 -18.01 2.86
CA SER A 123 -36.03 -17.87 1.41
C SER A 123 -34.69 -17.39 0.81
N GLN A 124 -34.04 -16.40 1.42
CA GLN A 124 -32.75 -15.88 0.94
C GLN A 124 -31.62 -16.91 1.04
N TYR A 125 -31.52 -17.65 2.14
CA TYR A 125 -30.51 -18.71 2.28
C TYR A 125 -30.75 -19.82 1.26
N MET A 126 -31.99 -20.29 1.11
CA MET A 126 -32.34 -21.28 0.10
C MET A 126 -32.00 -20.83 -1.33
N LEU A 127 -32.19 -19.54 -1.67
CA LEU A 127 -31.77 -19.00 -2.96
C LEU A 127 -30.25 -19.08 -3.16
N GLY A 128 -29.47 -18.83 -2.11
CA GLY A 128 -28.02 -19.06 -2.14
C GLY A 128 -27.67 -20.52 -2.43
N GLY A 129 -28.41 -21.44 -1.81
CA GLY A 129 -28.31 -22.88 -2.09
C GLY A 129 -28.66 -23.26 -3.53
N VAL A 130 -29.72 -22.66 -4.11
CA VAL A 130 -30.09 -22.85 -5.53
C VAL A 130 -28.97 -22.38 -6.45
N ILE A 131 -28.41 -21.18 -6.22
CA ILE A 131 -27.31 -20.62 -7.02
C ILE A 131 -26.13 -21.59 -7.04
N PHE A 132 -25.77 -22.13 -5.88
CA PHE A 132 -24.67 -23.09 -5.75
C PHE A 132 -24.98 -24.44 -6.40
N LEU A 133 -26.18 -24.99 -6.18
CA LEU A 133 -26.59 -26.28 -6.75
C LEU A 133 -26.70 -26.23 -8.28
N LEU A 134 -27.20 -25.15 -8.86
CA LEU A 134 -27.22 -24.97 -10.31
C LEU A 134 -25.81 -25.00 -10.89
N TYR A 135 -24.87 -24.30 -10.23
CA TYR A 135 -23.48 -24.31 -10.63
C TYR A 135 -22.86 -25.70 -10.50
N PHE A 136 -23.00 -26.35 -9.35
CA PHE A 136 -22.43 -27.68 -9.10
C PHE A 136 -23.00 -28.75 -10.04
N SER A 137 -24.31 -28.69 -10.33
CA SER A 137 -24.97 -29.58 -11.30
C SER A 137 -24.40 -29.43 -12.70
N THR A 138 -23.94 -28.22 -13.04
CA THR A 138 -23.25 -27.97 -14.31
C THR A 138 -21.85 -28.59 -14.27
N VAL A 139 -21.04 -28.27 -13.24
CA VAL A 139 -19.67 -28.83 -13.07
C VAL A 139 -19.65 -30.37 -13.18
N ARG A 140 -20.71 -31.04 -12.69
CA ARG A 140 -20.88 -32.50 -12.79
C ARG A 140 -20.87 -33.04 -14.23
N LEU A 141 -21.24 -32.25 -15.23
CA LEU A 141 -21.31 -32.70 -16.62
C LEU A 141 -19.94 -33.10 -17.17
N HIS A 142 -18.86 -32.52 -16.67
CA HIS A 142 -17.50 -32.79 -17.15
C HIS A 142 -16.55 -33.36 -16.08
N PHE A 143 -16.60 -32.84 -14.85
CA PHE A 143 -15.50 -33.05 -13.88
C PHE A 143 -15.67 -34.22 -12.92
N PHE A 144 -16.88 -34.77 -12.77
CA PHE A 144 -17.16 -35.83 -11.79
C PHE A 144 -17.75 -37.06 -12.49
N GLY A 145 -17.35 -38.26 -12.06
CA GLY A 145 -17.80 -39.53 -12.65
C GLY A 145 -17.53 -39.65 -14.14
N GLU A 146 -18.37 -40.41 -14.85
CA GLU A 146 -18.34 -40.42 -16.32
C GLU A 146 -18.79 -39.06 -16.87
N ALA A 147 -17.98 -38.48 -17.75
CA ALA A 147 -18.23 -37.18 -18.36
C ALA A 147 -19.39 -37.26 -19.34
N ALA A 148 -20.46 -36.54 -19.05
CA ALA A 148 -21.60 -36.37 -19.97
C ALA A 148 -21.24 -35.44 -21.15
N ILE A 149 -20.36 -34.46 -20.90
CA ILE A 149 -19.80 -33.55 -21.91
C ILE A 149 -18.30 -33.79 -21.96
N SER A 150 -17.79 -34.24 -23.11
CA SER A 150 -16.36 -34.50 -23.29
C SER A 150 -15.53 -33.24 -23.54
N SER A 151 -16.13 -32.20 -24.11
CA SER A 151 -15.44 -30.93 -24.41
C SER A 151 -15.45 -29.98 -23.23
N LEU A 152 -14.27 -29.66 -22.70
CA LEU A 152 -14.10 -28.68 -21.64
C LEU A 152 -14.58 -27.27 -22.05
N GLU A 153 -14.39 -26.88 -23.30
CA GLU A 153 -14.80 -25.55 -23.78
C GLU A 153 -16.32 -25.36 -23.67
N VAL A 154 -17.09 -26.40 -24.03
CA VAL A 154 -18.55 -26.40 -23.92
C VAL A 154 -18.98 -26.30 -22.46
N GLU A 155 -18.30 -27.04 -21.57
CA GLU A 155 -18.53 -26.97 -20.14
C GLU A 155 -18.31 -25.56 -19.57
N ILE A 156 -17.19 -24.91 -19.92
CA ILE A 156 -16.89 -23.55 -19.47
C ILE A 156 -17.92 -22.54 -19.99
N ILE A 157 -18.40 -22.70 -21.22
CA ILE A 157 -19.49 -21.87 -21.76
C ILE A 157 -20.77 -22.05 -20.92
N LEU A 158 -21.14 -23.30 -20.61
CA LEU A 158 -22.33 -23.59 -19.79
C LEU A 158 -22.20 -23.01 -18.38
N LEU A 159 -21.05 -23.19 -17.72
CA LEU A 159 -20.76 -22.59 -16.41
C LEU A 159 -20.87 -21.07 -16.45
N THR A 160 -20.34 -20.44 -17.50
CA THR A 160 -20.45 -18.98 -17.70
C THR A 160 -21.91 -18.54 -17.84
N VAL A 161 -22.72 -19.26 -18.61
CA VAL A 161 -24.15 -18.99 -18.75
C VAL A 161 -24.86 -19.10 -17.39
N VAL A 162 -24.57 -20.14 -16.61
CA VAL A 162 -25.15 -20.33 -15.28
C VAL A 162 -24.73 -19.22 -14.32
N VAL A 163 -23.46 -18.79 -14.34
CA VAL A 163 -22.97 -17.66 -13.55
C VAL A 163 -23.70 -16.37 -13.93
N ILE A 164 -23.94 -16.11 -15.22
CA ILE A 164 -24.71 -14.95 -15.69
C ILE A 164 -26.16 -15.01 -15.19
N ILE A 165 -26.82 -16.17 -15.29
CA ILE A 165 -28.19 -16.37 -14.78
C ILE A 165 -28.24 -16.09 -13.27
N ASN A 166 -27.32 -16.68 -12.51
CA ASN A 166 -27.21 -16.50 -11.05
C ASN A 166 -26.97 -15.04 -10.68
N LEU A 167 -26.10 -14.34 -11.41
CA LEU A 167 -25.83 -12.92 -11.22
C LEU A 167 -27.07 -12.06 -11.50
N LEU A 168 -27.77 -12.30 -12.61
CA LEU A 168 -29.00 -11.57 -12.95
C LEU A 168 -30.11 -11.78 -11.90
N LEU A 169 -30.28 -13.00 -11.40
CA LEU A 169 -31.21 -13.30 -10.31
C LEU A 169 -30.81 -12.57 -9.03
N SER A 170 -29.53 -12.57 -8.69
CA SER A 170 -28.99 -11.93 -7.50
C SER A 170 -29.12 -10.41 -7.53
N LEU A 171 -28.88 -9.78 -8.69
CA LEU A 171 -29.05 -8.34 -8.89
C LEU A 171 -30.51 -7.90 -8.79
N ARG A 172 -31.45 -8.70 -9.32
CA ARG A 172 -32.89 -8.45 -9.15
C ARG A 172 -33.32 -8.46 -7.69
N LYS A 173 -32.64 -9.25 -6.84
CA LYS A 173 -32.90 -9.31 -5.40
C LYS A 173 -32.20 -8.20 -4.61
N LYS A 174 -31.30 -7.42 -5.22
CA LYS A 174 -30.49 -6.37 -4.56
C LYS A 174 -29.81 -6.90 -3.29
N SER A 175 -29.36 -8.16 -3.30
CA SER A 175 -28.65 -8.77 -2.17
C SER A 175 -27.15 -8.79 -2.44
N ILE A 176 -26.38 -8.12 -1.59
CA ILE A 176 -24.91 -8.09 -1.68
C ILE A 176 -24.31 -9.50 -1.56
N TYR A 177 -24.90 -10.35 -0.71
CA TYR A 177 -24.41 -11.71 -0.47
C TYR A 177 -24.63 -12.63 -1.68
N LEU A 178 -25.83 -12.64 -2.27
CA LEU A 178 -26.12 -13.48 -3.45
C LEU A 178 -25.29 -13.07 -4.67
N VAL A 179 -25.11 -11.76 -4.86
CA VAL A 179 -24.24 -11.23 -5.93
C VAL A 179 -22.79 -11.66 -5.68
N SER A 180 -22.34 -11.58 -4.42
CA SER A 180 -20.97 -11.99 -4.08
C SER A 180 -20.73 -13.48 -4.34
N ILE A 181 -21.67 -14.36 -3.96
CA ILE A 181 -21.59 -15.79 -4.27
C ILE A 181 -21.52 -16.01 -5.80
N SER A 182 -22.38 -15.35 -6.56
CA SER A 182 -22.40 -15.48 -8.03
C SER A 182 -21.07 -15.06 -8.67
N LEU A 183 -20.46 -13.97 -8.19
CA LEU A 183 -19.15 -13.51 -8.67
C LEU A 183 -18.01 -14.46 -8.25
N ILE A 184 -18.05 -15.02 -7.05
CA ILE A 184 -17.09 -16.04 -6.60
C ILE A 184 -17.15 -17.28 -7.50
N LEU A 185 -18.36 -17.75 -7.85
CA LEU A 185 -18.54 -18.86 -8.79
C LEU A 185 -17.97 -18.52 -10.18
N GLY A 186 -18.10 -17.26 -10.62
CA GLY A 186 -17.42 -16.77 -11.82
C GLY A 186 -15.90 -16.87 -11.73
N LEU A 187 -15.30 -16.47 -10.60
CA LEU A 187 -13.85 -16.63 -10.38
C LEU A 187 -13.42 -18.11 -10.41
N ILE A 188 -14.20 -19.00 -9.79
CA ILE A 188 -13.95 -20.44 -9.86
C ILE A 188 -14.04 -20.93 -11.32
N THR A 189 -15.00 -20.45 -12.11
CA THR A 189 -15.12 -20.78 -13.54
C THR A 189 -13.87 -20.36 -14.32
N SER A 190 -13.28 -19.18 -14.01
CA SER A 190 -12.01 -18.79 -14.65
C SER A 190 -10.86 -19.73 -14.32
N LEU A 191 -10.81 -20.28 -13.10
CA LEU A 191 -9.76 -21.22 -12.69
C LEU A 191 -9.89 -22.59 -13.34
N LEU A 192 -11.12 -23.02 -13.63
CA LEU A 192 -11.38 -24.28 -14.34
C LEU A 192 -11.04 -24.20 -15.84
N SER A 193 -11.04 -22.98 -16.40
CA SER A 193 -10.71 -22.76 -17.81
C SER A 193 -9.22 -22.90 -18.07
N HIS A 194 -8.86 -23.67 -19.10
CA HIS A 194 -7.47 -23.74 -19.58
C HIS A 194 -7.12 -22.56 -20.51
N ASN A 195 -8.11 -21.74 -20.89
CA ASN A 195 -7.91 -20.60 -21.77
C ASN A 195 -7.52 -19.35 -20.97
N VAL A 196 -6.29 -18.90 -21.16
CA VAL A 196 -5.74 -17.75 -20.43
C VAL A 196 -6.49 -16.45 -20.73
N PHE A 197 -6.84 -16.20 -22.00
CA PHE A 197 -7.55 -14.98 -22.37
C PHE A 197 -8.94 -14.93 -21.75
N PHE A 198 -9.61 -16.07 -21.63
CA PHE A 198 -10.89 -16.15 -20.93
C PHE A 198 -10.76 -15.72 -19.47
N LEU A 199 -9.72 -16.18 -18.76
CA LEU A 199 -9.44 -15.74 -17.39
C LEU A 199 -9.20 -14.23 -17.32
N TYR A 200 -8.38 -13.67 -18.21
CA TYR A 200 -8.09 -12.24 -18.21
C TYR A 200 -9.34 -11.39 -18.43
N VAL A 201 -10.17 -11.78 -19.39
CA VAL A 201 -11.43 -11.09 -19.70
C VAL A 201 -12.39 -11.18 -18.51
N LEU A 202 -12.52 -12.35 -17.88
CA LEU A 202 -13.44 -12.53 -16.76
C LEU A 202 -13.01 -11.76 -15.51
N LEU A 203 -11.72 -11.76 -15.16
CA LEU A 203 -11.19 -10.95 -14.05
C LEU A 203 -11.36 -9.45 -14.31
N THR A 204 -11.16 -9.00 -15.56
CA THR A 204 -11.43 -7.62 -15.95
C THR A 204 -12.92 -7.29 -15.76
N ALA A 205 -13.81 -8.17 -16.24
CA ALA A 205 -15.25 -7.99 -16.14
C ALA A 205 -15.71 -7.92 -14.67
N ILE A 206 -15.20 -8.78 -13.80
CA ILE A 206 -15.49 -8.79 -12.37
C ILE A 206 -14.96 -7.50 -11.71
N SER A 207 -13.79 -7.02 -12.10
CA SER A 207 -13.25 -5.74 -11.60
C SER A 207 -14.15 -4.56 -11.97
N VAL A 208 -14.59 -4.48 -13.24
CA VAL A 208 -15.50 -3.44 -13.74
C VAL A 208 -16.85 -3.53 -13.05
N LEU A 209 -17.41 -4.73 -12.96
CA LEU A 209 -18.71 -4.98 -12.35
C LEU A 209 -18.70 -4.63 -10.85
N SER A 210 -17.64 -5.01 -10.12
CA SER A 210 -17.47 -4.65 -8.71
C SER A 210 -17.55 -3.13 -8.50
N ASN A 211 -16.90 -2.36 -9.38
CA ASN A 211 -16.96 -0.90 -9.35
C ASN A 211 -18.35 -0.34 -9.73
N TYR A 212 -18.99 -0.92 -10.73
CA TYR A 212 -20.35 -0.57 -11.12
C TYR A 212 -21.33 -0.79 -9.96
N LEU A 213 -21.24 -1.94 -9.28
CA LEU A 213 -22.09 -2.28 -8.15
C LEU A 213 -21.90 -1.34 -6.96
N LYS A 214 -20.64 -0.98 -6.66
CA LYS A 214 -20.34 0.07 -5.68
C LYS A 214 -21.05 1.38 -6.02
N GLN A 215 -20.93 1.87 -7.25
CA GLN A 215 -21.44 3.19 -7.65
C GLN A 215 -22.98 3.23 -7.74
N ASN A 216 -23.58 2.16 -8.24
CA ASN A 216 -25.01 2.09 -8.50
C ASN A 216 -25.83 1.72 -7.24
N TYR A 217 -25.32 0.79 -6.42
CA TYR A 217 -26.03 0.29 -5.23
C TYR A 217 -25.46 0.79 -3.89
N ASN A 218 -24.42 1.64 -3.91
CA ASN A 218 -23.69 2.13 -2.73
C ASN A 218 -23.06 1.01 -1.87
N TRP A 219 -22.80 -0.16 -2.46
CA TRP A 219 -22.18 -1.30 -1.76
C TRP A 219 -20.67 -1.12 -1.64
N ASN A 220 -20.23 -0.18 -0.80
CA ASN A 220 -18.81 0.16 -0.66
C ASN A 220 -17.92 -1.04 -0.31
N ASN A 221 -18.41 -1.99 0.48
CA ASN A 221 -17.65 -3.16 0.91
C ASN A 221 -17.32 -4.13 -0.23
N ILE A 222 -18.05 -4.10 -1.35
CA ILE A 222 -17.86 -5.06 -2.46
C ILE A 222 -16.48 -4.92 -3.11
N ILE A 223 -15.98 -3.69 -3.25
CA ILE A 223 -14.66 -3.45 -3.86
C ILE A 223 -13.51 -3.86 -2.94
N TYR A 224 -13.69 -3.75 -1.62
CA TYR A 224 -12.68 -4.20 -0.65
C TYR A 224 -12.58 -5.71 -0.62
N PHE A 225 -13.68 -6.42 -0.89
CA PHE A 225 -13.71 -7.87 -0.95
C PHE A 225 -13.21 -8.44 -2.29
N PHE A 226 -13.68 -7.90 -3.43
CA PHE A 226 -13.35 -8.46 -4.75
C PHE A 226 -11.97 -8.06 -5.28
N MET A 227 -11.41 -6.93 -4.84
CA MET A 227 -10.04 -6.54 -5.23
C MET A 227 -9.00 -7.60 -4.86
N PRO A 228 -8.84 -7.99 -3.57
CA PRO A 228 -7.86 -9.03 -3.22
C PRO A 228 -8.22 -10.36 -3.88
N LEU A 229 -9.51 -10.71 -3.98
CA LEU A 229 -9.93 -11.98 -4.55
C LEU A 229 -9.58 -12.11 -6.05
N THR A 230 -9.68 -11.03 -6.81
CA THR A 230 -9.27 -10.98 -8.23
C THR A 230 -7.77 -11.23 -8.38
N PHE A 231 -6.95 -10.56 -7.56
CA PHE A 231 -5.50 -10.76 -7.58
C PHE A 231 -5.09 -12.16 -7.09
N ILE A 232 -5.71 -12.66 -6.02
CA ILE A 232 -5.50 -14.02 -5.53
C ILE A 232 -5.86 -15.04 -6.60
N THR A 233 -6.98 -14.85 -7.31
CA THR A 233 -7.41 -15.76 -8.39
C THR A 233 -6.37 -15.79 -9.51
N HIS A 234 -5.85 -14.64 -9.94
CA HIS A 234 -4.78 -14.59 -10.95
C HIS A 234 -3.50 -15.27 -10.46
N LEU A 235 -3.12 -15.05 -9.20
CA LEU A 235 -1.93 -15.65 -8.59
C LEU A 235 -2.06 -17.18 -8.49
N VAL A 236 -3.20 -17.67 -8.00
CA VAL A 236 -3.49 -19.11 -7.88
C VAL A 236 -3.47 -19.75 -9.27
N TRP A 237 -4.16 -19.15 -10.24
CA TRP A 237 -4.11 -19.63 -11.63
C TRP A 237 -2.68 -19.73 -12.14
N PHE A 238 -1.89 -18.66 -11.97
CA PHE A 238 -0.52 -18.63 -12.48
C PHE A 238 0.36 -19.72 -11.84
N ILE A 239 0.25 -19.94 -10.53
CA ILE A 239 1.00 -20.99 -9.82
C ILE A 239 0.58 -22.39 -10.30
N LEU A 240 -0.72 -22.63 -10.44
CA LEU A 240 -1.23 -23.92 -10.95
C LEU A 240 -0.79 -24.16 -12.39
N TYR A 241 -0.90 -23.15 -13.24
CA TYR A 241 -0.47 -23.20 -14.63
C TYR A 241 1.04 -23.43 -14.75
N ALA A 242 1.84 -22.73 -13.93
CA ALA A 242 3.29 -22.89 -13.90
C ALA A 242 3.77 -24.25 -13.38
N SER A 243 2.92 -24.97 -12.64
CA SER A 243 3.20 -26.33 -12.18
C SER A 243 2.77 -27.40 -13.19
N GLY A 244 2.11 -27.01 -14.27
CA GLY A 244 1.59 -27.91 -15.30
C GLY A 244 2.64 -28.32 -16.34
N PRO A 245 2.40 -29.45 -17.06
CA PRO A 245 3.33 -29.96 -18.07
C PRO A 245 3.48 -29.05 -19.29
N ASP A 246 2.49 -28.19 -19.57
CA ASP A 246 2.46 -27.35 -20.77
C ASP A 246 3.06 -25.95 -20.57
N PHE A 247 3.66 -25.68 -19.41
CA PHE A 247 4.15 -24.35 -19.03
C PHE A 247 5.14 -23.77 -20.06
N GLU A 248 6.12 -24.55 -20.53
CA GLU A 248 7.13 -24.02 -21.45
C GLU A 248 6.59 -23.72 -22.86
N ASN A 249 5.52 -24.40 -23.29
CA ASN A 249 5.07 -24.36 -24.68
C ASN A 249 3.91 -23.39 -24.94
N THR A 250 3.10 -23.08 -23.93
CA THR A 250 1.85 -22.32 -24.11
C THR A 250 1.78 -21.04 -23.27
N MET A 251 2.83 -20.72 -22.52
CA MET A 251 2.79 -19.59 -21.59
C MET A 251 2.62 -18.25 -22.34
N PRO A 252 1.63 -17.43 -21.96
CA PRO A 252 1.58 -16.04 -22.40
C PRO A 252 2.80 -15.28 -21.90
N SER A 253 3.32 -14.35 -22.71
CA SER A 253 4.46 -13.53 -22.31
C SER A 253 4.25 -12.87 -20.94
N VAL A 254 5.33 -12.74 -20.16
CA VAL A 254 5.32 -12.05 -18.85
C VAL A 254 4.78 -10.62 -18.97
N PHE A 255 5.01 -9.98 -20.12
CA PHE A 255 4.47 -8.68 -20.43
C PHE A 255 2.95 -8.66 -20.47
N ILE A 256 2.32 -9.63 -21.14
CA ILE A 256 0.85 -9.73 -21.21
C ILE A 256 0.26 -9.97 -19.81
N ASN A 257 0.85 -10.87 -19.03
CA ASN A 257 0.40 -11.10 -17.65
C ASN A 257 0.48 -9.83 -16.80
N SER A 258 1.63 -9.15 -16.82
CA SER A 258 1.86 -7.91 -16.08
C SER A 258 0.90 -6.82 -16.53
N PHE A 259 0.64 -6.70 -17.83
CA PHE A 259 -0.28 -5.72 -18.39
C PHE A 259 -1.71 -5.89 -17.88
N PHE A 260 -2.22 -7.12 -17.85
CA PHE A 260 -3.57 -7.39 -17.33
C PHE A 260 -3.68 -7.15 -15.81
N VAL A 261 -2.66 -7.50 -15.04
CA VAL A 261 -2.60 -7.19 -13.60
C VAL A 261 -2.68 -5.68 -13.36
N LEU A 262 -2.00 -4.87 -14.19
CA LEU A 262 -2.09 -3.41 -14.15
C LEU A 262 -3.47 -2.89 -14.58
N ILE A 263 -4.14 -3.52 -15.55
CA ILE A 263 -5.52 -3.19 -15.93
C ILE A 263 -6.46 -3.36 -14.74
N TYR A 264 -6.42 -4.51 -14.04
CA TYR A 264 -7.28 -4.75 -12.88
C TYR A 264 -7.04 -3.68 -11.81
N SER A 265 -5.76 -3.36 -11.56
CA SER A 265 -5.36 -2.33 -10.61
C SER A 265 -5.88 -0.94 -10.99
N ALA A 266 -5.81 -0.55 -12.28
CA ALA A 266 -6.38 0.70 -12.78
C ALA A 266 -7.89 0.77 -12.62
N ILE A 267 -8.60 -0.33 -12.87
CA ILE A 267 -10.04 -0.39 -12.69
C ILE A 267 -10.36 -0.16 -11.22
N TYR A 268 -9.78 -0.92 -10.31
CA TYR A 268 -10.00 -0.76 -8.86
C TYR A 268 -9.62 0.64 -8.35
N PHE A 269 -8.50 1.18 -8.84
CA PHE A 269 -8.07 2.54 -8.56
C PHE A 269 -9.10 3.59 -9.01
N ALA A 270 -9.63 3.48 -10.23
CA ALA A 270 -10.66 4.38 -10.74
C ALA A 270 -11.96 4.30 -9.92
N GLY A 271 -12.31 3.11 -9.44
CA GLY A 271 -13.42 2.89 -8.53
C GLY A 271 -13.23 3.59 -7.18
N ASN A 272 -12.00 3.63 -6.67
CA ASN A 272 -11.67 4.34 -5.44
C ASN A 272 -11.80 5.87 -5.61
N ILE A 273 -11.28 6.46 -6.69
CA ILE A 273 -11.36 7.92 -6.86
C ILE A 273 -12.80 8.43 -7.09
N LYS A 274 -13.65 7.64 -7.76
CA LYS A 274 -15.04 8.04 -8.06
C LYS A 274 -16.00 7.88 -6.86
N ARG A 275 -15.59 8.24 -5.65
CA ARG A 275 -16.44 8.21 -4.45
C ARG A 275 -17.44 9.38 -4.47
N LYS A 276 -18.68 9.11 -4.04
CA LYS A 276 -19.78 10.11 -4.00
C LYS A 276 -19.57 11.17 -2.93
N GLU A 277 -18.94 10.80 -1.81
CA GLU A 277 -18.65 11.72 -0.72
C GLU A 277 -17.14 11.76 -0.46
N PRO A 278 -16.53 12.96 -0.38
CA PRO A 278 -15.14 13.12 0.02
C PRO A 278 -15.05 12.86 1.52
N PHE A 279 -15.07 11.60 1.92
CA PHE A 279 -14.75 11.23 3.30
C PHE A 279 -13.34 11.74 3.63
N PRO A 280 -13.09 12.19 4.88
CA PRO A 280 -11.73 12.43 5.33
C PRO A 280 -10.89 11.17 5.08
N GLU A 281 -9.62 11.35 4.77
CA GLU A 281 -8.72 10.25 4.45
C GLU A 281 -8.60 9.29 5.65
N THR A 282 -9.35 8.19 5.61
CA THR A 282 -9.34 7.14 6.63
C THR A 282 -8.21 6.14 6.38
N LEU A 283 -7.80 5.46 7.44
CA LEU A 283 -6.81 4.38 7.38
C LEU A 283 -7.26 3.26 6.42
N SER A 284 -8.56 3.01 6.28
CA SER A 284 -9.13 2.03 5.34
C SER A 284 -8.82 2.35 3.88
N ILE A 285 -8.81 3.64 3.50
CA ILE A 285 -8.48 4.08 2.13
C ILE A 285 -6.99 3.88 1.87
N GLY A 286 -6.16 4.21 2.86
CA GLY A 286 -4.73 3.89 2.82
C GLY A 286 -4.50 2.38 2.66
N ALA A 287 -5.17 1.56 3.48
CA ALA A 287 -5.08 0.10 3.39
C ALA A 287 -5.52 -0.43 2.01
N TYR A 288 -6.59 0.12 1.43
CA TYR A 288 -7.02 -0.22 0.07
C TYR A 288 -5.93 0.03 -0.97
N SER A 289 -5.33 1.22 -0.96
CA SER A 289 -4.23 1.58 -1.85
C SER A 289 -3.01 0.69 -1.62
N PHE A 290 -2.71 0.35 -0.36
CA PHE A 290 -1.62 -0.55 0.02
C PHE A 290 -1.82 -1.95 -0.56
N PHE A 291 -2.98 -2.56 -0.35
CA PHE A 291 -3.27 -3.89 -0.88
C PHE A 291 -3.25 -3.90 -2.40
N ASN A 292 -3.88 -2.91 -3.06
CA ASN A 292 -3.87 -2.82 -4.53
C ASN A 292 -2.44 -2.77 -5.08
N ALA A 293 -1.58 -1.91 -4.53
CA ALA A 293 -0.20 -1.80 -5.00
C ALA A 293 0.65 -3.04 -4.66
N SER A 294 0.46 -3.61 -3.47
CA SER A 294 1.22 -4.76 -2.99
C SER A 294 0.90 -6.02 -3.79
N PHE A 295 -0.37 -6.28 -4.11
CA PHE A 295 -0.76 -7.45 -4.92
C PHE A 295 -0.16 -7.40 -6.33
N VAL A 296 -0.19 -6.24 -6.99
CA VAL A 296 0.40 -6.06 -8.32
C VAL A 296 1.89 -6.37 -8.29
N ILE A 297 2.63 -5.77 -7.34
CA ILE A 297 4.08 -6.00 -7.20
C ILE A 297 4.36 -7.47 -6.90
N LEU A 298 3.64 -8.06 -5.95
CA LEU A 298 3.77 -9.47 -5.58
C LEU A 298 3.58 -10.38 -6.80
N ILE A 299 2.50 -10.20 -7.55
CA ILE A 299 2.20 -11.02 -8.73
C ILE A 299 3.29 -10.88 -9.79
N ILE A 300 3.73 -9.65 -10.11
CA ILE A 300 4.77 -9.44 -11.11
C ILE A 300 6.10 -10.07 -10.69
N VAL A 301 6.48 -9.92 -9.41
CA VAL A 301 7.69 -10.56 -8.86
C VAL A 301 7.59 -12.09 -8.93
N VAL A 302 6.44 -12.67 -8.59
CA VAL A 302 6.20 -14.13 -8.67
C VAL A 302 6.30 -14.62 -10.11
N ILE A 303 5.66 -13.93 -11.06
CA ILE A 303 5.71 -14.27 -12.48
C ILE A 303 7.15 -14.24 -13.00
N VAL A 304 7.88 -13.15 -12.74
CA VAL A 304 9.27 -12.99 -13.18
C VAL A 304 10.17 -14.06 -12.55
N SER A 305 10.00 -14.35 -11.26
CA SER A 305 10.83 -15.33 -10.54
C SER A 305 10.62 -16.76 -11.04
N ILE A 306 9.38 -17.15 -11.33
CA ILE A 306 9.05 -18.50 -11.81
C ILE A 306 9.50 -18.68 -13.27
N THR A 307 9.30 -17.67 -14.11
CA THR A 307 9.64 -17.73 -15.55
C THR A 307 11.12 -17.59 -15.85
N LYS A 308 11.90 -17.05 -14.90
CA LYS A 308 13.35 -16.85 -15.04
C LYS A 308 13.75 -16.07 -16.30
N ILE A 309 12.92 -15.12 -16.73
CA ILE A 309 13.24 -14.27 -17.89
C ILE A 309 14.45 -13.39 -17.58
N GLU A 310 15.43 -13.38 -18.48
CA GLU A 310 16.67 -12.62 -18.33
C GLU A 310 16.45 -11.10 -18.25
N ASN A 311 15.52 -10.55 -19.03
CA ASN A 311 15.21 -9.12 -19.03
C ASN A 311 13.75 -8.83 -18.68
N SER A 312 13.47 -8.74 -17.38
CA SER A 312 12.16 -8.36 -16.85
C SER A 312 11.97 -6.85 -16.64
N SER A 313 13.00 -6.05 -16.91
CA SER A 313 13.02 -4.60 -16.66
C SER A 313 11.82 -3.84 -17.26
N PRO A 314 11.35 -4.13 -18.49
CA PRO A 314 10.20 -3.43 -19.06
C PRO A 314 8.91 -3.55 -18.21
N ASN A 315 8.69 -4.71 -17.58
CA ASN A 315 7.50 -4.95 -16.76
C ASN A 315 7.51 -4.10 -15.49
N TYR A 316 8.67 -4.07 -14.82
CA TYR A 316 8.86 -3.26 -13.63
C TYR A 316 8.84 -1.77 -13.93
N PHE A 317 9.41 -1.34 -15.06
CA PHE A 317 9.38 0.05 -15.49
C PHE A 317 7.95 0.51 -15.80
N LEU A 318 7.17 -0.32 -16.52
CA LEU A 318 5.75 -0.04 -16.79
C LEU A 318 4.96 0.07 -15.49
N THR A 319 5.21 -0.83 -14.53
CA THR A 319 4.57 -0.82 -13.20
C THR A 319 4.91 0.45 -12.43
N ALA A 320 6.18 0.88 -12.46
CA ALA A 320 6.62 2.13 -11.84
C ALA A 320 5.88 3.34 -12.42
N LEU A 321 5.81 3.46 -13.75
CA LEU A 321 5.06 4.53 -14.42
C LEU A 321 3.58 4.53 -14.01
N PHE A 322 2.95 3.36 -13.97
CA PHE A 322 1.55 3.22 -13.59
C PHE A 322 1.26 3.73 -12.17
N PHE A 323 2.09 3.34 -11.20
CA PHE A 323 1.92 3.81 -9.83
C PHE A 323 2.31 5.27 -9.64
N MET A 324 3.26 5.80 -10.41
CA MET A 324 3.55 7.24 -10.41
C MET A 324 2.34 8.04 -10.91
N VAL A 325 1.63 7.55 -11.94
CA VAL A 325 0.37 8.15 -12.41
C VAL A 325 -0.70 8.08 -11.32
N PHE A 326 -0.85 6.95 -10.62
CA PHE A 326 -1.82 6.84 -9.52
C PHE A 326 -1.50 7.80 -8.38
N ALA A 327 -0.23 7.92 -7.98
CA ALA A 327 0.21 8.85 -6.95
C ALA A 327 -0.11 10.31 -7.35
N THR A 328 0.17 10.67 -8.60
CA THR A 328 -0.11 12.00 -9.15
C THR A 328 -1.61 12.32 -9.13
N ILE A 329 -2.45 11.39 -9.59
CA ILE A 329 -3.90 11.61 -9.63
C ILE A 329 -4.48 11.76 -8.21
N ASN A 330 -4.06 10.93 -7.24
CA ASN A 330 -4.50 11.07 -5.85
C ASN A 330 -4.09 12.43 -5.26
N TRP A 331 -2.87 12.88 -5.56
CA TRP A 331 -2.38 14.17 -5.09
C TRP A 331 -3.11 15.35 -5.72
N GLU A 332 -3.40 15.30 -7.01
CA GLU A 332 -4.06 16.40 -7.71
C GLU A 332 -5.55 16.50 -7.39
N LYS A 333 -6.26 15.36 -7.35
CA LYS A 333 -7.71 15.34 -7.15
C LYS A 333 -8.13 15.37 -5.69
N GLU A 334 -7.52 14.55 -4.85
CA GLU A 334 -7.98 14.35 -3.47
C GLU A 334 -7.03 14.97 -2.42
N LYS A 335 -5.81 15.36 -2.81
CA LYS A 335 -4.73 15.77 -1.88
C LYS A 335 -4.46 14.73 -0.79
N SER A 336 -4.75 13.45 -1.08
CA SER A 336 -4.56 12.32 -0.18
C SER A 336 -3.09 12.15 0.17
N LYS A 337 -2.75 12.10 1.46
CA LYS A 337 -1.37 11.95 1.94
C LYS A 337 -0.93 10.49 1.94
N TYR A 338 -1.76 9.58 2.44
CA TYR A 338 -1.45 8.16 2.56
C TYR A 338 -1.47 7.46 1.21
N SER A 339 -2.51 7.62 0.38
CA SER A 339 -2.55 6.95 -0.93
C SER A 339 -1.45 7.44 -1.86
N THR A 340 -1.20 8.75 -1.88
CA THR A 340 -0.07 9.32 -2.65
C THR A 340 1.26 8.76 -2.17
N PHE A 341 1.48 8.68 -0.86
CA PHE A 341 2.68 8.06 -0.29
C PHE A 341 2.83 6.61 -0.72
N ILE A 342 1.77 5.80 -0.58
CA ILE A 342 1.79 4.36 -0.89
C ILE A 342 2.11 4.14 -2.37
N TYR A 343 1.35 4.75 -3.28
CA TYR A 343 1.57 4.57 -4.71
C TYR A 343 2.94 5.11 -5.16
N ALA A 344 3.39 6.25 -4.62
CA ALA A 344 4.73 6.76 -4.92
C ALA A 344 5.82 5.78 -4.46
N MET A 345 5.72 5.24 -3.24
CA MET A 345 6.67 4.25 -2.74
C MET A 345 6.65 2.96 -3.54
N SER A 346 5.47 2.46 -3.92
CA SER A 346 5.33 1.30 -4.80
C SER A 346 5.93 1.55 -6.20
N SER A 347 5.81 2.78 -6.72
CA SER A 347 6.47 3.20 -7.96
C SER A 347 8.00 3.12 -7.83
N TYR A 348 8.58 3.68 -6.76
CA TYR A 348 10.03 3.64 -6.56
C TYR A 348 10.53 2.21 -6.33
N PHE A 349 9.77 1.40 -5.62
CA PHE A 349 10.09 0.00 -5.40
C PHE A 349 10.12 -0.79 -6.71
N ALA A 350 9.11 -0.61 -7.57
CA ALA A 350 9.10 -1.20 -8.91
C ALA A 350 10.26 -0.68 -9.77
N LEU A 351 10.57 0.63 -9.72
CA LEU A 351 11.71 1.20 -10.45
C LEU A 351 13.04 0.59 -9.99
N SER A 352 13.20 0.32 -8.69
CA SER A 352 14.39 -0.36 -8.17
C SER A 352 14.56 -1.75 -8.76
N PHE A 353 13.48 -2.54 -8.84
CA PHE A 353 13.51 -3.85 -9.53
C PHE A 353 13.80 -3.71 -11.02
N ALA A 354 13.30 -2.67 -11.67
CA ALA A 354 13.59 -2.40 -13.08
C ALA A 354 15.10 -2.18 -13.29
N ILE A 355 15.74 -1.37 -12.43
CA ILE A 355 17.19 -1.09 -12.49
C ILE A 355 18.00 -2.37 -12.23
N ILE A 356 17.64 -3.14 -11.21
CA ILE A 356 18.32 -4.40 -10.88
C ILE A 356 18.22 -5.39 -12.06
N SER A 357 17.03 -5.50 -12.66
CA SER A 357 16.80 -6.42 -13.79
C SER A 357 17.49 -6.01 -15.09
N LEU A 358 18.05 -4.79 -15.21
CA LEU A 358 18.83 -4.41 -16.40
C LEU A 358 20.22 -5.07 -16.42
N ASN A 359 20.66 -5.70 -15.33
CA ASN A 359 21.98 -6.32 -15.18
C ASN A 359 23.14 -5.36 -15.54
N ILE A 360 22.96 -4.06 -15.27
CA ILE A 360 23.99 -3.03 -15.50
C ILE A 360 25.02 -3.10 -14.36
N PRO A 361 26.33 -2.97 -14.64
CA PRO A 361 27.34 -2.86 -13.60
C PRO A 361 27.02 -1.71 -12.63
N ASN A 362 27.37 -1.88 -11.36
CA ASN A 362 27.17 -0.88 -10.33
C ASN A 362 25.70 -0.41 -10.18
N TYR A 363 24.72 -1.31 -10.32
CA TYR A 363 23.29 -1.01 -10.16
C TYR A 363 22.96 -0.28 -8.84
N LEU A 364 23.71 -0.52 -7.76
CA LEU A 364 23.57 0.20 -6.48
C LEU A 364 23.84 1.71 -6.62
N VAL A 365 24.73 2.12 -7.52
CA VAL A 365 24.98 3.53 -7.84
C VAL A 365 23.78 4.13 -8.57
N TRP A 366 23.15 3.38 -9.47
CA TRP A 366 21.91 3.81 -10.14
C TRP A 366 20.74 3.95 -9.15
N LEU A 367 20.61 3.02 -8.20
CA LEU A 367 19.65 3.13 -7.10
C LEU A 367 19.94 4.33 -6.20
N CYS A 368 21.22 4.69 -6.02
CA CYS A 368 21.58 5.92 -5.34
C CYS A 368 21.06 7.15 -6.09
N TRP A 369 21.28 7.23 -7.41
CA TRP A 369 20.76 8.34 -8.21
C TRP A 369 19.23 8.44 -8.22
N GLN A 370 18.52 7.30 -8.16
CA GLN A 370 17.07 7.27 -8.00
C GLN A 370 16.57 8.01 -6.74
N SER A 371 17.36 8.08 -5.65
CA SER A 371 17.03 8.82 -4.43
C SER A 371 16.72 10.31 -4.70
N LEU A 372 17.39 10.93 -5.68
CA LEU A 372 17.13 12.32 -6.05
C LEU A 372 15.75 12.50 -6.68
N LEU A 373 15.35 11.55 -7.54
CA LEU A 373 14.02 11.53 -8.13
C LEU A 373 12.98 11.44 -7.01
N VAL A 374 13.14 10.48 -6.09
CA VAL A 374 12.25 10.27 -4.94
C VAL A 374 12.09 11.57 -4.14
N LEU A 375 13.20 12.26 -3.85
CA LEU A 375 13.19 13.50 -3.08
C LEU A 375 12.52 14.66 -3.84
N ALA A 376 12.75 14.77 -5.16
CA ALA A 376 12.11 15.79 -5.99
C ALA A 376 10.58 15.62 -6.01
N THR A 377 10.11 14.38 -6.16
CA THR A 377 8.68 14.05 -6.08
C THR A 377 8.13 14.18 -4.67
N ALA A 378 8.91 13.90 -3.61
CA ALA A 378 8.50 14.09 -2.22
C ALA A 378 8.19 15.57 -1.91
N VAL A 379 9.01 16.47 -2.46
CA VAL A 379 8.81 17.91 -2.39
C VAL A 379 7.54 18.32 -3.13
N TRP A 380 7.30 17.76 -4.33
CA TRP A 380 6.11 18.06 -5.13
C TRP A 380 4.81 17.60 -4.42
N PHE A 381 4.81 16.40 -3.86
CA PHE A 381 3.72 15.85 -3.07
C PHE A 381 3.64 16.40 -1.64
N LYS A 382 4.59 17.27 -1.23
CA LYS A 382 4.70 17.82 0.13
C LYS A 382 4.63 16.73 1.21
N SER A 383 5.21 15.55 0.95
CA SER A 383 5.08 14.38 1.81
C SER A 383 6.33 14.13 2.64
N LYS A 384 6.22 14.31 3.97
CA LYS A 384 7.29 13.98 4.91
C LYS A 384 7.59 12.49 4.97
N PHE A 385 6.59 11.64 4.78
CA PHE A 385 6.75 10.19 4.80
C PHE A 385 7.68 9.70 3.68
N ILE A 386 7.55 10.27 2.47
CA ILE A 386 8.44 9.93 1.34
C ILE A 386 9.88 10.35 1.67
N VAL A 387 10.10 11.55 2.22
CA VAL A 387 11.45 12.02 2.59
C VAL A 387 12.10 11.09 3.62
N VAL A 388 11.35 10.66 4.63
CA VAL A 388 11.85 9.76 5.68
C VAL A 388 12.16 8.38 5.12
N ALA A 389 11.24 7.79 4.34
CA ALA A 389 11.46 6.50 3.71
C ALA A 389 12.69 6.52 2.77
N ASN A 390 12.82 7.56 1.95
CA ASN A 390 13.96 7.73 1.06
C ASN A 390 15.30 7.80 1.81
N PHE A 391 15.32 8.46 2.97
CA PHE A 391 16.52 8.52 3.80
C PHE A 391 16.98 7.13 4.25
N PHE A 392 16.06 6.31 4.78
CA PHE A 392 16.40 4.94 5.20
C PHE A 392 16.80 4.05 4.01
N ILE A 393 16.13 4.18 2.87
CA ILE A 393 16.48 3.45 1.65
C ILE A 393 17.86 3.86 1.15
N TYR A 394 18.16 5.16 1.07
CA TYR A 394 19.48 5.66 0.70
C TYR A 394 20.57 5.13 1.63
N ALA A 395 20.35 5.17 2.94
CA ALA A 395 21.30 4.65 3.92
C ALA A 395 21.52 3.13 3.77
N ALA A 396 20.46 2.37 3.49
CA ALA A 396 20.54 0.93 3.24
C ALA A 396 21.30 0.62 1.94
N VAL A 397 21.06 1.37 0.86
CA VAL A 397 21.78 1.20 -0.42
C VAL A 397 23.26 1.56 -0.25
N LEU A 398 23.58 2.64 0.48
CA LEU A 398 24.95 3.04 0.81
C LEU A 398 25.67 1.93 1.61
N ALA A 399 25.04 1.41 2.67
CA ALA A 399 25.60 0.34 3.48
C ALA A 399 25.76 -0.94 2.65
N GLY A 400 24.75 -1.31 1.86
CA GLY A 400 24.80 -2.46 0.96
C GLY A 400 25.94 -2.37 -0.06
N TYR A 401 26.22 -1.18 -0.59
CA TYR A 401 27.36 -0.95 -1.48
C TYR A 401 28.69 -1.24 -0.79
N TYR A 402 28.92 -0.68 0.40
CA TYR A 402 30.18 -0.88 1.12
C TYR A 402 30.37 -2.30 1.68
N ILE A 403 29.28 -3.04 1.94
CA ILE A 403 29.35 -4.42 2.44
C ILE A 403 29.55 -5.42 1.29
N THR A 404 28.92 -5.20 0.14
CA THR A 404 28.84 -6.21 -0.94
C THR A 404 29.91 -6.03 -2.01
N SER A 405 30.41 -4.80 -2.20
CA SER A 405 31.37 -4.53 -3.28
C SER A 405 32.77 -5.01 -2.89
N ALA A 406 33.36 -5.89 -3.70
CA ALA A 406 34.70 -6.42 -3.48
C ALA A 406 35.80 -5.34 -3.54
N SER A 407 35.57 -4.30 -4.34
CA SER A 407 36.41 -3.10 -4.42
C SER A 407 35.55 -1.85 -4.43
N ILE A 408 36.07 -0.77 -3.83
CA ILE A 408 35.43 0.53 -3.88
C ILE A 408 35.92 1.22 -5.16
N ASP A 409 35.02 1.37 -6.13
CA ASP A 409 35.29 2.08 -7.38
C ASP A 409 35.04 3.59 -7.28
N PHE A 410 35.59 4.36 -8.23
CA PHE A 410 35.38 5.81 -8.34
C PHE A 410 33.89 6.19 -8.44
N PHE A 411 33.05 5.31 -8.99
CA PHE A 411 31.60 5.52 -9.06
C PHE A 411 30.93 5.68 -7.69
N ALA A 412 31.55 5.20 -6.60
CA ALA A 412 31.05 5.36 -5.23
C ALA A 412 31.00 6.83 -4.78
N LEU A 413 31.75 7.74 -5.43
CA LEU A 413 31.62 9.19 -5.20
C LEU A 413 30.20 9.70 -5.46
N SER A 414 29.44 9.00 -6.31
CA SER A 414 28.03 9.28 -6.56
C SER A 414 27.20 9.33 -5.27
N PHE A 415 27.50 8.48 -4.29
CA PHE A 415 26.79 8.50 -3.01
C PHE A 415 26.97 9.84 -2.28
N GLY A 416 28.22 10.30 -2.19
CA GLY A 416 28.53 11.60 -1.61
C GLY A 416 27.86 12.75 -2.37
N LEU A 417 27.92 12.73 -3.70
CA LEU A 417 27.29 13.74 -4.55
C LEU A 417 25.77 13.77 -4.40
N VAL A 418 25.11 12.61 -4.44
CA VAL A 418 23.67 12.46 -4.23
C VAL A 418 23.28 12.96 -2.85
N ALA A 419 24.06 12.68 -1.80
CA ALA A 419 23.79 13.20 -0.47
C ALA A 419 23.88 14.73 -0.39
N LEU A 420 24.88 15.36 -1.01
CA LEU A 420 24.98 16.83 -1.08
C LEU A 420 23.78 17.44 -1.83
N LEU A 421 23.43 16.86 -2.97
CA LEU A 421 22.27 17.29 -3.77
C LEU A 421 20.96 17.10 -3.00
N SER A 422 20.81 15.98 -2.28
CA SER A 422 19.64 15.70 -1.45
C SER A 422 19.49 16.73 -0.33
N ALA A 423 20.58 17.03 0.37
CA ALA A 423 20.60 18.08 1.39
C ALA A 423 20.25 19.46 0.81
N ARG A 424 20.64 19.73 -0.44
CA ARG A 424 20.35 20.99 -1.15
C ARG A 424 18.88 21.11 -1.52
N ILE A 425 18.30 20.10 -2.16
CA ILE A 425 16.88 20.08 -2.54
C ILE A 425 15.98 20.29 -1.32
N LEU A 426 16.31 19.63 -0.21
CA LEU A 426 15.56 19.76 1.05
C LEU A 426 15.68 21.16 1.66
N ASN A 427 16.85 21.80 1.52
CA ASN A 427 17.06 23.17 1.97
C ASN A 427 16.25 24.20 1.18
N TRP A 428 16.11 24.02 -0.15
CA TRP A 428 15.33 24.94 -0.98
C TRP A 428 13.84 24.95 -0.63
N ASN A 429 13.30 23.83 -0.15
CA ASN A 429 11.89 23.69 0.18
C ASN A 429 11.60 23.64 1.68
N LYS A 430 12.50 24.22 2.49
CA LYS A 430 12.40 24.23 3.96
C LYS A 430 11.06 24.75 4.49
N ASN A 431 10.45 25.74 3.82
CA ASN A 431 9.17 26.31 4.27
C ASN A 431 7.96 25.43 3.92
N ARG A 432 8.13 24.44 3.03
CA ARG A 432 7.06 23.53 2.59
C ARG A 432 7.02 22.23 3.39
N LEU A 433 8.05 21.94 4.20
CA LEU A 433 8.26 20.68 4.89
C LEU A 433 8.58 20.95 6.37
N GLU A 434 7.99 20.18 7.28
CA GLU A 434 8.13 20.36 8.74
C GLU A 434 9.57 20.18 9.26
N LEU A 435 9.79 20.55 10.53
CA LEU A 435 11.07 20.57 11.27
C LEU A 435 11.92 19.29 11.19
N THR A 436 11.31 18.10 11.02
CA THR A 436 12.04 16.82 10.92
C THR A 436 12.97 16.76 9.70
N THR A 437 12.68 17.53 8.65
CA THR A 437 13.52 17.59 7.45
C THR A 437 14.88 18.26 7.68
N GLU A 438 15.00 19.12 8.69
CA GLU A 438 16.28 19.73 9.07
C GLU A 438 17.25 18.71 9.68
N GLN A 439 16.73 17.73 10.42
CA GLN A 439 17.54 16.62 10.94
C GLN A 439 18.01 15.73 9.79
N MET A 440 17.09 15.31 8.89
CA MET A 440 17.44 14.50 7.72
C MET A 440 18.48 15.17 6.82
N ARG A 441 18.37 16.48 6.60
CA ARG A 441 19.38 17.26 5.86
C ARG A 441 20.78 17.10 6.46
N ASN A 442 20.87 17.15 7.79
CA ASN A 442 22.16 17.03 8.47
C ASN A 442 22.74 15.64 8.31
N VAL A 443 21.90 14.60 8.36
CA VAL A 443 22.37 13.24 8.15
C VAL A 443 22.86 13.04 6.72
N TYR A 444 22.19 13.61 5.71
CA TYR A 444 22.73 13.61 4.35
C TYR A 444 24.09 14.31 4.27
N LEU A 445 24.27 15.49 4.87
CA LEU A 445 25.57 16.17 4.90
C LEU A 445 26.65 15.35 5.62
N ILE A 446 26.31 14.69 6.73
CA ILE A 446 27.23 13.78 7.44
C ILE A 446 27.58 12.57 6.55
N SER A 447 26.59 11.99 5.85
CA SER A 447 26.84 10.88 4.94
C SER A 447 27.76 11.27 3.79
N ALA A 448 27.62 12.49 3.23
CA ALA A 448 28.54 13.02 2.22
C ALA A 448 29.94 13.27 2.79
N PHE A 449 30.01 13.82 4.01
CA PHE A 449 31.27 14.07 4.71
C PHE A 449 32.07 12.80 4.93
N ILE A 450 31.42 11.67 5.21
CA ILE A 450 32.07 10.38 5.42
C ILE A 450 32.34 9.68 4.07
N ALA A 451 31.34 9.59 3.19
CA ALA A 451 31.41 8.80 1.98
C ALA A 451 32.47 9.33 0.99
N ILE A 452 32.61 10.65 0.83
CA ILE A 452 33.55 11.22 -0.16
C ILE A 452 35.01 10.93 0.23
N PRO A 453 35.51 11.32 1.43
CA PRO A 453 36.89 11.02 1.81
C PRO A 453 37.17 9.52 1.89
N TYR A 454 36.22 8.74 2.40
CA TYR A 454 36.34 7.28 2.48
C TYR A 454 36.48 6.64 1.10
N THR A 455 35.66 7.03 0.13
CA THR A 455 35.79 6.55 -1.25
C THR A 455 37.14 6.92 -1.86
N LEU A 456 37.59 8.17 -1.68
CA LEU A 456 38.88 8.62 -2.22
C LEU A 456 40.06 7.89 -1.61
N TYR A 457 39.98 7.50 -0.34
CA TYR A 457 41.03 6.73 0.33
C TYR A 457 41.29 5.38 -0.34
N PHE A 458 40.22 4.67 -0.75
CA PHE A 458 40.34 3.34 -1.37
C PHE A 458 40.52 3.39 -2.88
N THR A 459 40.18 4.50 -3.54
CA THR A 459 40.26 4.63 -5.01
C THR A 459 41.52 5.31 -5.49
N MET A 460 42.10 6.23 -4.71
CA MET A 460 43.31 6.94 -5.10
C MET A 460 44.56 6.15 -4.71
N PRO A 461 45.63 6.18 -5.53
CA PRO A 461 46.94 5.68 -5.09
C PRO A 461 47.38 6.40 -3.82
N GLU A 462 48.11 5.72 -2.93
CA GLU A 462 48.50 6.24 -1.60
C GLU A 462 49.07 7.67 -1.64
N ASN A 463 49.86 7.98 -2.67
CA ASN A 463 50.50 9.27 -2.88
C ASN A 463 49.53 10.43 -3.16
N PHE A 464 48.34 10.13 -3.68
CA PHE A 464 47.34 11.11 -4.10
C PHE A 464 46.16 11.23 -3.12
N VAL A 465 46.08 10.37 -2.10
CA VAL A 465 44.99 10.40 -1.11
C VAL A 465 44.92 11.76 -0.41
N SER A 466 46.05 12.27 0.10
CA SER A 466 46.12 13.57 0.78
C SER A 466 45.75 14.74 -0.15
N ILE A 467 46.24 14.72 -1.38
CA ILE A 467 45.92 15.73 -2.40
C ILE A 467 44.42 15.72 -2.71
N SER A 468 43.82 14.54 -2.85
CA SER A 468 42.40 14.39 -3.15
C SER A 468 41.52 14.95 -2.02
N TRP A 469 41.88 14.75 -0.76
CA TRP A 469 41.14 15.31 0.37
C TRP A 469 41.31 16.83 0.50
N ILE A 470 42.47 17.38 0.15
CA ILE A 470 42.66 18.85 0.02
C ILE A 470 41.71 19.41 -1.03
N VAL A 471 41.62 18.76 -2.21
CA VAL A 471 40.69 19.18 -3.27
C VAL A 471 39.25 19.15 -2.76
N VAL A 472 38.83 18.10 -2.05
CA VAL A 472 37.49 18.01 -1.45
C VAL A 472 37.26 19.13 -0.42
N ALA A 473 38.24 19.45 0.42
CA ALA A 473 38.15 20.54 1.39
C ALA A 473 37.96 21.90 0.69
N VAL A 474 38.66 22.13 -0.43
CA VAL A 474 38.51 23.33 -1.28
C VAL A 474 37.12 23.37 -1.94
N VAL A 475 36.61 22.24 -2.43
CA VAL A 475 35.25 22.15 -2.99
C VAL A 475 34.20 22.48 -1.93
N TYR A 476 34.29 21.91 -0.72
CA TYR A 476 33.39 22.25 0.38
C TYR A 476 33.48 23.72 0.79
N TYR A 477 34.69 24.30 0.82
CA TYR A 477 34.87 25.72 1.11
C TYR A 477 34.20 26.59 0.03
N SER A 478 34.39 26.24 -1.24
CA SER A 478 33.79 26.95 -2.38
C SER A 478 32.27 26.89 -2.33
N LEU A 479 31.69 25.70 -2.08
CA LEU A 479 30.26 25.53 -1.84
C LEU A 479 29.77 26.36 -0.67
N SER A 480 30.57 26.52 0.39
CA SER A 480 30.20 27.35 1.54
C SER A 480 30.08 28.85 1.23
N LEU A 481 30.83 29.33 0.24
CA LEU A 481 30.79 30.72 -0.23
C LEU A 481 29.57 30.91 -1.13
N VAL A 482 29.41 30.05 -2.15
CA VAL A 482 28.30 30.13 -3.12
C VAL A 482 26.95 29.96 -2.43
N LEU A 483 26.85 29.02 -1.49
CA LEU A 483 25.59 28.70 -0.80
C LEU A 483 25.37 29.51 0.49
N ASN A 484 26.34 30.34 0.88
CA ASN A 484 26.38 31.10 2.13
C ASN A 484 25.93 30.31 3.38
N ASN A 485 26.39 29.06 3.51
CA ASN A 485 25.95 28.14 4.56
C ASN A 485 27.13 27.70 5.45
N LYS A 486 27.00 27.91 6.76
CA LYS A 486 28.04 27.58 7.76
C LYS A 486 28.37 26.08 7.81
N LYS A 487 27.44 25.17 7.50
CA LYS A 487 27.67 23.72 7.59
C LYS A 487 28.72 23.21 6.61
N TYR A 488 28.74 23.74 5.39
CA TYR A 488 29.76 23.43 4.39
C TYR A 488 31.15 23.97 4.78
N ARG A 489 31.20 25.08 5.54
CA ARG A 489 32.47 25.59 6.12
C ARG A 489 33.06 24.59 7.10
N TRP A 490 32.23 24.06 7.99
CA TRP A 490 32.65 23.04 8.95
C TRP A 490 33.10 21.75 8.26
N MET A 491 32.39 21.27 7.22
CA MET A 491 32.82 20.11 6.44
C MET A 491 34.20 20.33 5.79
N SER A 492 34.48 21.53 5.27
CA SER A 492 35.80 21.89 4.73
C SER A 492 36.89 21.81 5.80
N ILE A 493 36.68 22.42 6.96
CA ILE A 493 37.63 22.43 8.08
C ILE A 493 37.89 21.00 8.59
N TYR A 494 36.84 20.19 8.76
CA TYR A 494 37.01 18.82 9.23
C TYR A 494 37.69 17.91 8.21
N THR A 495 37.41 18.07 6.92
CA THR A 495 38.10 17.30 5.86
C THR A 495 39.57 17.70 5.80
N PHE A 496 39.86 18.99 5.98
CA PHE A 496 41.21 19.48 6.07
C PHE A 496 41.96 18.94 7.29
N LEU A 497 41.31 18.92 8.47
CA LEU A 497 41.88 18.34 9.69
C LEU A 497 42.15 16.83 9.54
N LEU A 498 41.21 16.11 8.90
CA LEU A 498 41.40 14.70 8.54
C LEU A 498 42.63 14.51 7.66
N THR A 499 42.85 15.42 6.70
CA THR A 499 44.03 15.40 5.83
C THR A 499 45.32 15.65 6.59
N LEU A 500 45.34 16.63 7.49
CA LEU A 500 46.50 16.89 8.35
C LEU A 500 46.85 15.66 9.19
N PHE A 501 45.85 15.02 9.77
CA PHE A 501 46.02 13.83 10.59
C PHE A 501 46.59 12.65 9.78
N TYR A 502 46.05 12.41 8.58
CA TYR A 502 46.53 11.37 7.68
C TYR A 502 47.97 11.61 7.21
N VAL A 503 48.30 12.83 6.80
CA VAL A 503 49.65 13.22 6.39
C VAL A 503 50.64 13.10 7.55
N ALA A 504 50.23 13.45 8.77
CA ALA A 504 51.06 13.26 9.96
C ALA A 504 51.34 11.77 10.21
N ILE A 505 50.32 10.90 10.17
CA ILE A 505 50.49 9.45 10.35
C ILE A 505 51.43 8.89 9.29
N LEU A 506 51.18 9.16 8.00
CA LEU A 506 52.07 8.73 6.91
C LEU A 506 53.50 9.28 7.07
N GLY A 507 53.64 10.52 7.52
CA GLY A 507 54.92 11.16 7.82
C GLY A 507 55.68 10.46 8.94
N PHE A 508 55.00 9.78 9.87
CA PHE A 508 55.64 8.96 10.90
C PHE A 508 55.91 7.52 10.42
N THR A 509 55.00 6.91 9.67
CA THR A 509 55.06 5.48 9.31
C THR A 509 55.79 5.15 8.01
N SER A 510 55.98 6.11 7.11
CA SER A 510 56.67 5.87 5.83
C SER A 510 58.14 5.48 6.03
N THR A 511 58.63 4.54 5.22
CA THR A 511 60.05 4.14 5.21
C THR A 511 60.87 5.03 4.29
N ASP A 512 60.24 5.67 3.30
CA ASP A 512 60.87 6.58 2.34
C ASP A 512 61.04 8.00 2.92
N THR A 513 62.30 8.41 3.06
CA THR A 513 62.69 9.71 3.63
C THR A 513 62.23 10.89 2.76
N THR A 514 62.14 10.68 1.44
CA THR A 514 61.73 11.70 0.47
C THR A 514 60.26 12.06 0.66
N TYR A 515 59.41 11.05 0.86
CA TYR A 515 57.98 11.23 1.10
C TYR A 515 57.69 11.94 2.42
N LYS A 516 58.47 11.67 3.48
CA LYS A 516 58.35 12.39 4.76
C LYS A 516 58.57 13.88 4.59
N ILE A 517 59.66 14.26 3.91
CA ILE A 517 60.04 15.67 3.72
C ILE A 517 58.97 16.38 2.90
N ILE A 518 58.55 15.81 1.76
CA ILE A 518 57.53 16.41 0.89
C ILE A 518 56.18 16.56 1.63
N SER A 519 55.78 15.54 2.40
CA SER A 519 54.55 15.54 3.18
C SER A 519 54.53 16.64 4.26
N PHE A 520 55.61 16.80 5.03
CA PHE A 520 55.70 17.84 6.07
C PHE A 520 55.79 19.26 5.48
N LEU A 521 56.50 19.43 4.36
CA LEU A 521 56.65 20.73 3.69
C LEU A 521 55.32 21.17 3.06
N ALA A 522 54.61 20.26 2.39
CA ALA A 522 53.26 20.51 1.88
C ALA A 522 52.28 20.86 3.02
N LEU A 523 52.33 20.12 4.14
CA LEU A 523 51.49 20.36 5.32
C LEU A 523 51.71 21.76 5.91
N GLY A 524 52.97 22.17 6.07
CA GLY A 524 53.33 23.51 6.56
C GLY A 524 52.83 24.64 5.63
N LEU A 525 53.01 24.48 4.32
CA LEU A 525 52.62 25.49 3.33
C LEU A 525 51.08 25.69 3.30
N VAL A 526 50.32 24.60 3.41
CA VAL A 526 48.85 24.69 3.44
C VAL A 526 48.34 25.32 4.75
N LEU A 527 48.92 24.98 5.91
CA LEU A 527 48.58 25.61 7.20
C LEU A 527 48.81 27.12 7.19
N ILE A 528 49.93 27.57 6.62
CA ILE A 528 50.25 29.00 6.47
C ILE A 528 49.22 29.69 5.57
N THR A 529 48.88 29.07 4.44
CA THR A 529 47.90 29.62 3.49
C THR A 529 46.53 29.82 4.13
N ILE A 530 46.06 28.85 4.92
CA ILE A 530 44.77 28.92 5.62
C ILE A 530 44.79 29.99 6.70
N SER A 531 45.88 30.09 7.47
CA SER A 531 46.07 31.12 8.50
C SER A 531 45.92 32.53 7.90
N ILE A 532 46.50 32.77 6.73
CA ILE A 532 46.40 34.05 6.01
C ILE A 532 44.95 34.33 5.58
N VAL A 533 44.26 33.36 4.98
CA VAL A 533 42.87 33.51 4.52
C VAL A 533 41.91 33.83 5.67
N TYR A 534 42.06 33.14 6.81
CA TYR A 534 41.23 33.40 7.99
C TYR A 534 41.50 34.76 8.61
N THR A 535 42.77 35.19 8.65
CA THR A 535 43.17 36.49 9.20
C THR A 535 42.60 37.63 8.37
N LYS A 536 42.66 37.56 7.03
CA LYS A 536 42.06 38.58 6.14
C LYS A 536 40.55 38.72 6.33
N ARG A 537 39.82 37.62 6.55
CA ARG A 537 38.35 37.65 6.66
C ARG A 537 37.85 38.23 7.99
N LYS A 538 38.62 38.06 9.07
CA LYS A 538 38.32 38.65 10.38
C LYS A 538 38.46 40.19 10.37
N VAL A 539 39.27 40.72 9.46
CA VAL A 539 39.48 42.16 9.25
C VAL A 539 38.36 42.81 8.41
N ILE A 540 37.67 42.05 7.55
CA ILE A 540 36.61 42.57 6.66
C ILE A 540 35.22 42.54 7.32
N ASN A 541 35.02 41.73 8.38
CA ASN A 541 33.76 41.63 9.12
C ASN A 541 33.76 42.41 10.46
N ARG A 542 34.77 43.25 10.68
CA ARG A 542 34.74 44.37 11.64
C ARG A 542 34.53 45.64 10.84
#